data_AF-A0A0R0KCP1-F1
#
_entry.id   AF-A0A0R0KCP1-F1
#
_cell.length_a   1.000
_cell.length_b   1.000
_cell.length_c   1.000
_cell.angle_alpha   90.00
_cell.angle_beta   90.00
_cell.angle_gamma   90.00
#
_symmetry.space_group_name_H-M   'P 1'
#
loop_
_entity.id
_entity.type
_entity.pdbx_description
1 polymer ?
#
loop_
_entity_poly.entity_id
_entity_poly.type
_entity_poly.pdbx_seq_one_letter_code
_entity_poly.pdbx_strand_id
1 'polypeptide(L)'
;MNRYMAPNQHFTNGFQSTTVSDITLIERNKEVAIEETHDEYILPTVSEVENAKCECCGMFEECTREYIRRVREMFLGRLICGLCGEAVNVEMEKNGGKREKALKEHMSDCVRFNRLGRSYPALYQAEDVKEILKKTQKKAMSNTPDDSKGSPSKSGAQG
;
A
#
# COMPACT_ATOMS: atom_id res chain seq x y z
N MET A 1 -17.27 -8.28 28.30
CA MET A 1 -18.26 -8.21 27.21
C MET A 1 -17.81 -9.11 26.07
N ASN A 2 -18.27 -10.36 26.01
CA ASN A 2 -18.03 -11.26 24.87
C ASN A 2 -19.39 -11.64 24.28
N ARG A 3 -19.70 -11.14 23.07
CA ARG A 3 -20.85 -11.58 22.29
C ARG A 3 -20.35 -12.54 21.21
N TYR A 4 -20.40 -13.83 21.50
CA TYR A 4 -20.38 -14.87 20.48
C TYR A 4 -21.84 -15.27 20.21
N MET A 5 -22.33 -14.95 19.02
CA MET A 5 -23.63 -15.41 18.53
C MET A 5 -23.39 -16.62 17.62
N ALA A 6 -23.97 -17.76 17.97
CA ALA A 6 -24.07 -18.94 17.11
C ALA A 6 -25.27 -18.81 16.17
N PRO A 7 -25.21 -19.32 14.92
CA PRO A 7 -26.42 -19.49 14.10
C PRO A 7 -27.00 -20.90 14.20
N ASN A 8 -28.34 -20.92 14.23
CA ASN A 8 -29.24 -22.06 14.42
C ASN A 8 -29.40 -22.95 13.18
N GLN A 9 -29.37 -24.26 13.46
CA GLN A 9 -30.29 -25.35 13.10
C GLN A 9 -31.05 -25.35 11.75
N HIS A 10 -30.82 -26.47 11.06
CA HIS A 10 -31.52 -27.11 9.94
C HIS A 10 -33.03 -26.86 9.84
N PHE A 11 -33.48 -26.58 8.62
CA PHE A 11 -34.86 -26.81 8.17
C PHE A 11 -34.82 -27.69 6.91
N THR A 12 -35.47 -28.86 6.99
CA THR A 12 -35.66 -29.79 5.88
C THR A 12 -37.05 -29.61 5.25
N ASN A 13 -37.09 -29.91 3.95
CA ASN A 13 -38.24 -30.26 3.11
C ASN A 13 -39.21 -29.14 2.67
N GLY A 14 -39.25 -28.91 1.36
CA GLY A 14 -40.38 -28.26 0.71
C GLY A 14 -40.12 -27.87 -0.75
N PHE A 15 -40.58 -28.72 -1.67
CA PHE A 15 -40.84 -28.38 -3.08
C PHE A 15 -39.62 -28.06 -3.98
N GLN A 16 -39.04 -29.11 -4.59
CA GLN A 16 -38.10 -28.95 -5.70
C GLN A 16 -38.87 -28.49 -6.97
N SER A 17 -39.09 -27.19 -7.11
CA SER A 17 -39.23 -26.56 -8.43
C SER A 17 -37.92 -25.84 -8.73
N THR A 18 -36.93 -26.57 -9.21
CA THR A 18 -35.74 -25.93 -9.78
C THR A 18 -36.14 -25.39 -11.14
N THR A 19 -36.20 -24.07 -11.26
CA THR A 19 -36.22 -23.37 -12.55
C THR A 19 -34.98 -23.82 -13.32
N VAL A 20 -35.19 -24.59 -14.40
CA VAL A 20 -34.12 -24.90 -15.34
C VAL A 20 -33.68 -23.56 -15.91
N SER A 21 -32.47 -23.12 -15.58
CA SER A 21 -31.93 -21.88 -16.14
C SER A 21 -31.74 -22.05 -17.63
N ASP A 22 -31.96 -20.99 -18.40
CA ASP A 22 -31.88 -21.00 -19.87
C ASP A 22 -30.54 -21.59 -20.37
N ILE A 23 -29.48 -21.49 -19.56
CA ILE A 23 -28.14 -22.04 -19.81
C ILE A 23 -28.15 -23.58 -19.93
N THR A 24 -28.83 -24.30 -19.02
CA THR A 24 -28.85 -25.78 -19.05
C THR A 24 -29.79 -26.33 -20.12
N LEU A 25 -30.77 -25.54 -20.57
CA LEU A 25 -31.62 -25.86 -21.72
C LEU A 25 -30.85 -25.73 -23.06
N ILE A 26 -29.96 -24.75 -23.15
CA ILE A 26 -29.09 -24.53 -24.32
C ILE A 26 -28.04 -25.64 -24.44
N GLU A 27 -27.50 -26.14 -23.33
CA GLU A 27 -26.49 -27.21 -23.33
C GLU A 27 -27.06 -28.56 -23.75
N ARG A 28 -28.28 -28.93 -23.31
CA ARG A 28 -28.92 -30.20 -23.67
C ARG A 28 -29.41 -30.27 -25.13
N ASN A 29 -29.72 -29.14 -25.74
CA ASN A 29 -30.21 -29.07 -27.13
C ASN A 29 -29.10 -28.89 -28.17
N LYS A 30 -27.83 -28.73 -27.73
CA LYS A 30 -26.66 -28.58 -28.61
C LYS A 30 -25.91 -29.88 -28.91
N GLU A 31 -26.43 -31.04 -28.48
CA GLU A 31 -25.81 -32.34 -28.74
C GLU A 31 -25.99 -32.86 -30.19
N VAL A 32 -26.61 -32.08 -31.10
CA VAL A 32 -26.75 -32.43 -32.53
C VAL A 32 -26.65 -31.13 -33.37
N ALA A 33 -25.78 -31.13 -34.39
CA ALA A 33 -25.47 -30.03 -35.34
C ALA A 33 -24.34 -29.06 -34.96
N ILE A 34 -23.12 -29.58 -34.81
CA ILE A 34 -21.92 -28.84 -35.21
C ILE A 34 -21.48 -29.44 -36.54
N GLU A 35 -21.87 -28.82 -37.64
CA GLU A 35 -21.24 -29.05 -38.94
C GLU A 35 -19.82 -28.47 -38.86
N GLU A 36 -18.82 -29.33 -39.14
CA GLU A 36 -17.40 -29.05 -39.10
C GLU A 36 -17.02 -27.98 -40.14
N THR A 37 -17.07 -26.71 -39.74
CA THR A 37 -16.41 -25.62 -40.46
C THR A 37 -15.21 -25.17 -39.63
N HIS A 38 -14.03 -25.50 -40.15
CA HIS A 38 -12.72 -25.46 -39.50
C HIS A 38 -12.15 -24.04 -39.34
N ASP A 39 -12.96 -23.06 -38.95
CA ASP A 39 -12.45 -21.73 -38.58
C ASP A 39 -11.95 -21.76 -37.14
N GLU A 40 -10.62 -21.73 -37.01
CA GLU A 40 -9.84 -21.85 -35.78
C GLU A 40 -10.13 -20.70 -34.80
N TYR A 41 -11.19 -20.82 -33.99
CA TYR A 41 -11.42 -19.92 -32.85
C TYR A 41 -10.38 -20.23 -31.76
N ILE A 42 -9.17 -19.67 -31.92
CA ILE A 42 -8.16 -19.64 -30.87
C ILE A 42 -8.74 -18.80 -29.72
N LEU A 43 -9.24 -19.48 -28.67
CA LEU A 43 -9.56 -18.84 -27.41
C LEU A 43 -8.28 -18.13 -26.92
N PRO A 44 -8.36 -16.83 -26.54
CA PRO A 44 -7.20 -16.14 -25.98
C PRO A 44 -6.65 -16.96 -24.83
N THR A 45 -5.36 -17.33 -24.91
CA THR A 45 -4.67 -18.00 -23.82
C THR A 45 -4.84 -17.14 -22.57
N VAL A 46 -5.50 -17.67 -21.54
CA VAL A 46 -5.65 -17.00 -20.26
C VAL A 46 -4.25 -16.65 -19.76
N SER A 47 -3.94 -15.35 -19.66
CA SER A 47 -2.65 -14.92 -19.13
C SER A 47 -2.59 -15.33 -17.66
N GLU A 48 -1.64 -16.21 -17.31
CA GLU A 48 -1.43 -16.63 -15.93
C GLU A 48 -1.25 -15.39 -15.03
N VAL A 49 -2.07 -15.31 -13.98
CA VAL A 49 -1.98 -14.29 -12.94
C VAL A 49 -1.20 -14.84 -11.75
N GLU A 50 -0.37 -13.99 -11.16
CA GLU A 50 0.45 -14.30 -10.00
C GLU A 50 0.20 -13.26 -8.90
N ASN A 51 0.26 -13.68 -7.64
CA ASN A 51 0.15 -12.78 -6.49
C ASN A 51 1.47 -12.03 -6.28
N ALA A 52 1.50 -10.76 -6.66
CA ALA A 52 2.66 -9.90 -6.57
C ALA A 52 2.60 -9.00 -5.33
N LYS A 53 3.68 -8.98 -4.53
CA LYS A 53 3.81 -8.07 -3.39
C LYS A 53 4.38 -6.73 -3.83
N CYS A 54 3.70 -5.63 -3.50
CA CYS A 54 4.21 -4.28 -3.69
C CYS A 54 5.40 -4.00 -2.75
N GLU A 55 6.53 -3.58 -3.31
CA GLU A 55 7.75 -3.25 -2.56
C GLU A 55 7.64 -1.94 -1.75
N CYS A 56 6.63 -1.10 -2.00
CA CYS A 56 6.38 0.13 -1.24
C CYS A 56 5.48 -0.12 -0.01
N CYS A 57 4.28 -0.67 -0.23
CA CYS A 57 3.26 -0.80 0.81
C CYS A 57 3.11 -2.21 1.40
N GLY A 58 3.72 -3.22 0.77
CA GLY A 58 3.66 -4.61 1.19
C GLY A 58 2.33 -5.31 0.92
N MET A 59 1.35 -4.64 0.30
CA MET A 59 0.08 -5.26 -0.13
C MET A 59 0.30 -6.15 -1.35
N PHE A 60 -0.52 -7.19 -1.47
CA PHE A 60 -0.50 -8.11 -2.61
C PHE A 60 -1.57 -7.73 -3.63
N GLU A 61 -1.25 -7.89 -4.91
CA GLU A 61 -2.16 -7.71 -6.05
C GLU A 61 -1.99 -8.87 -7.03
N GLU A 62 -3.08 -9.35 -7.60
CA GLU A 62 -3.06 -10.31 -8.70
C GLU A 62 -2.61 -9.60 -9.97
N CYS A 63 -1.52 -10.08 -10.57
CA CYS A 63 -0.84 -9.42 -11.68
C CYS A 63 -0.54 -10.42 -12.79
N THR A 64 -0.74 -10.03 -14.04
CA THR A 64 -0.23 -10.81 -15.18
C THR A 64 1.28 -10.64 -15.28
N ARG A 65 1.97 -11.61 -15.90
CA ARG A 65 3.42 -11.52 -16.13
C ARG A 65 3.81 -10.29 -16.96
N GLU A 66 2.99 -9.92 -17.93
CA GLU A 66 3.21 -8.72 -18.76
C GLU A 66 3.12 -7.44 -17.92
N TYR A 67 2.20 -7.37 -16.97
CA TYR A 67 2.13 -6.25 -16.04
C TYR A 67 3.36 -6.20 -15.14
N ILE A 68 3.77 -7.32 -14.54
CA ILE A 68 4.98 -7.39 -13.70
C ILE A 68 6.21 -6.89 -14.46
N ARG A 69 6.40 -7.34 -15.72
CA ARG A 69 7.52 -6.91 -16.56
C ARG A 69 7.51 -5.39 -16.79
N ARG A 70 6.37 -4.84 -17.23
CA ARG A 70 6.23 -3.39 -17.48
C ARG A 70 6.50 -2.56 -16.24
N VAL A 71 5.97 -2.97 -15.09
CA VAL A 71 6.17 -2.23 -13.83
C VAL A 71 7.65 -2.22 -13.43
N ARG A 72 8.35 -3.35 -13.54
CA ARG A 72 9.79 -3.41 -13.25
C ARG A 72 10.61 -2.53 -14.20
N GLU A 73 10.26 -2.46 -15.48
CA GLU A 73 10.92 -1.55 -16.43
C GLU A 73 10.69 -0.07 -16.06
N MET A 74 9.47 0.28 -15.64
CA MET A 74 9.13 1.66 -15.29
C MET A 74 9.77 2.11 -13.97
N PHE A 75 9.79 1.28 -12.93
CA PHE A 75 10.17 1.68 -11.57
C PHE A 75 11.52 1.10 -11.12
N LEU A 76 12.52 1.16 -11.99
CA LEU A 76 13.92 0.84 -11.65
C LEU A 76 14.08 -0.59 -11.10
N GLY A 77 13.41 -1.56 -11.72
CA GLY A 77 13.43 -2.97 -11.34
C GLY A 77 12.44 -3.35 -10.23
N ARG A 78 11.75 -2.38 -9.61
CA ARG A 78 10.83 -2.65 -8.50
C ARG A 78 9.43 -3.00 -8.96
N LEU A 79 8.78 -3.89 -8.22
CA LEU A 79 7.38 -4.22 -8.40
C LEU A 79 6.53 -3.46 -7.39
N ILE A 80 5.71 -2.53 -7.88
CA ILE A 80 4.86 -1.68 -7.05
C ILE A 80 3.40 -1.76 -7.53
N CYS A 81 2.45 -1.61 -6.62
CA CYS A 81 1.04 -1.59 -6.97
C CYS A 81 0.65 -0.33 -7.75
N GLY A 82 -0.50 -0.38 -8.44
CA GLY A 82 -1.00 0.74 -9.25
C GLY A 82 -1.07 2.07 -8.48
N LEU A 83 -1.56 2.02 -7.23
CA LEU A 83 -1.68 3.20 -6.37
C LEU A 83 -0.32 3.79 -5.95
N CYS A 84 0.67 2.94 -5.67
CA CYS A 84 2.03 3.42 -5.37
C CYS A 84 2.69 3.97 -6.64
N GLY A 85 2.41 3.40 -7.82
CA GLY A 85 2.88 3.92 -9.10
C GLY A 85 2.37 5.33 -9.39
N GLU A 86 1.08 5.57 -9.18
CA GLU A 86 0.49 6.92 -9.29
C GLU A 86 1.13 7.90 -8.31
N ALA A 87 1.30 7.49 -7.05
CA ALA A 87 1.95 8.32 -6.05
C ALA A 87 3.41 8.67 -6.42
N VAL A 88 4.18 7.72 -6.97
CA VAL A 88 5.53 7.98 -7.47
C VAL A 88 5.50 8.97 -8.65
N ASN A 89 4.54 8.86 -9.57
CA ASN A 89 4.41 9.81 -10.68
C ASN A 89 4.14 11.24 -10.17
N VAL A 90 3.29 11.39 -9.16
CA VAL A 90 3.07 12.70 -8.51
C VAL A 90 4.35 13.23 -7.84
N GLU A 91 5.12 12.36 -7.16
CA GLU A 91 6.42 12.75 -6.60
C GLU A 91 7.45 13.09 -7.68
N MET A 92 7.37 12.49 -8.87
CA MET A 92 8.24 12.84 -9.99
C MET A 92 8.00 14.26 -10.48
N GLU A 93 6.74 14.68 -10.57
CA GLU A 93 6.37 16.06 -10.95
C GLU A 93 6.96 17.07 -9.95
N LYS A 94 6.90 16.77 -8.65
CA LYS A 94 7.49 17.62 -7.59
C LYS A 94 9.02 17.66 -7.65
N ASN A 95 9.66 16.58 -8.09
CA ASN A 95 11.11 16.40 -8.06
C ASN A 95 11.82 16.75 -9.38
N GLY A 96 11.16 17.50 -10.27
CA GLY A 96 11.73 17.87 -11.57
C GLY A 96 11.96 16.67 -12.49
N GLY A 97 11.07 15.69 -12.45
CA GLY A 97 11.10 14.49 -13.30
C GLY A 97 12.08 13.39 -12.85
N LYS A 98 12.75 13.56 -11.70
CA LYS A 98 13.75 12.59 -11.21
C LYS A 98 13.08 11.36 -10.60
N ARG A 99 12.87 10.33 -11.42
CA ARG A 99 12.21 9.06 -11.04
C ARG A 99 12.81 8.40 -9.80
N GLU A 100 14.13 8.26 -9.75
CA GLU A 100 14.80 7.59 -8.62
C GLU A 100 14.55 8.31 -7.29
N LYS A 101 14.61 9.65 -7.31
CA LYS A 101 14.34 10.48 -6.13
C LYS A 101 12.88 10.33 -5.68
N ALA A 102 11.95 10.43 -6.62
CA ALA A 102 10.52 10.27 -6.36
C ALA A 102 10.17 8.89 -5.79
N LEU A 103 10.74 7.82 -6.37
CA LEU A 103 10.56 6.46 -5.89
C LEU A 103 11.11 6.28 -4.47
N LYS A 104 12.31 6.80 -4.19
CA LYS A 104 12.93 6.73 -2.88
C LYS A 104 12.13 7.48 -1.80
N GLU A 105 11.66 8.68 -2.12
CA GLU A 105 10.83 9.48 -1.22
C GLU A 105 9.53 8.77 -0.91
N HIS A 106 8.79 8.34 -1.94
CA HIS A 106 7.54 7.59 -1.76
C HIS A 106 7.74 6.30 -0.95
N MET A 107 8.78 5.50 -1.23
CA MET A 107 9.05 4.29 -0.46
C MET A 107 9.26 4.59 1.02
N SER A 108 10.00 5.66 1.35
CA SER A 108 10.26 6.05 2.73
C SER A 108 8.99 6.47 3.47
N ASP A 109 8.11 7.23 2.82
CA ASP A 109 6.84 7.67 3.38
C ASP A 109 5.82 6.54 3.48
N CYS A 110 5.73 5.69 2.46
CA CYS A 110 4.78 4.59 2.40
C CYS A 110 5.07 3.54 3.47
N VAL A 111 6.33 3.18 3.68
CA VAL A 111 6.74 2.25 4.76
C VAL A 111 6.40 2.83 6.14
N ARG A 112 6.71 4.11 6.37
CA ARG A 112 6.41 4.79 7.64
C ARG A 112 4.90 4.84 7.89
N PHE A 113 4.11 5.19 6.88
CA PHE A 113 2.65 5.24 6.96
C PHE A 113 2.04 3.86 7.25
N ASN A 114 2.49 2.80 6.58
CA ASN A 114 1.92 1.47 6.80
C ASN A 114 2.36 0.83 8.12
N ARG A 115 3.52 1.22 8.67
CA ARG A 115 3.99 0.73 9.98
C ARG A 115 3.18 1.32 11.14
N LEU A 116 2.88 2.62 11.10
CA LEU A 116 2.28 3.34 12.23
C LEU A 116 1.02 4.12 11.83
N GLY A 117 1.08 4.87 10.73
CA GLY A 117 -0.01 5.74 10.28
C GLY A 117 -1.34 5.03 10.09
N ARG A 118 -1.31 3.83 9.50
CA ARG A 118 -2.52 3.03 9.24
C ARG A 118 -3.05 2.33 10.50
N SER A 119 -2.19 1.64 11.23
CA SER A 119 -2.60 0.79 12.37
C SER A 119 -2.77 1.55 13.68
N TYR A 120 -2.02 2.64 13.87
CA TYR A 120 -1.96 3.42 15.09
C TYR A 120 -1.94 4.94 14.81
N PRO A 121 -3.02 5.52 14.25
CA PRO A 121 -3.04 6.93 13.84
C PRO A 121 -2.63 7.91 14.95
N ALA A 122 -3.03 7.62 16.19
CA ALA A 122 -2.65 8.44 17.36
C ALA A 122 -1.14 8.39 17.65
N LEU A 123 -0.50 7.23 17.51
CA LEU A 123 0.96 7.11 17.70
C LEU A 123 1.71 7.80 16.56
N TYR A 124 1.21 7.70 15.33
CA TYR A 124 1.78 8.39 14.17
C TYR A 124 1.83 9.91 14.40
N GLN A 125 0.72 10.51 14.82
CA GLN A 125 0.68 11.94 15.17
C GLN A 125 1.57 12.27 16.37
N ALA A 126 1.62 11.39 17.37
CA ALA A 126 2.50 11.60 18.54
C ALA A 126 3.98 11.63 18.16
N GLU A 127 4.41 10.87 17.14
CA GLU A 127 5.77 10.94 16.62
C GLU A 127 6.07 12.29 15.97
N ASP A 128 5.14 12.83 15.18
CA ASP A 128 5.27 14.15 14.56
C ASP A 128 5.37 15.25 15.64
N VAL A 129 4.49 15.22 16.64
CA VAL A 129 4.54 16.15 17.79
C VAL A 129 5.86 16.04 18.54
N LYS A 130 6.35 14.81 18.77
CA LYS A 130 7.65 14.55 19.40
C LYS A 130 8.80 15.15 18.59
N GLU A 131 8.76 15.08 17.27
CA GLU A 131 9.77 15.69 16.40
C GLU A 131 9.74 17.22 16.46
N ILE A 132 8.54 17.82 16.45
CA ILE A 132 8.34 19.27 16.59
C ILE A 132 8.95 19.76 17.91
N LEU A 133 8.63 19.12 19.03
CA LEU A 133 9.16 19.48 20.35
C LEU A 133 10.69 19.39 20.39
N LYS A 134 11.30 18.32 19.82
CA LYS A 134 12.76 18.17 19.72
C LYS A 134 13.40 19.30 18.90
N LYS A 135 12.79 19.70 17.77
CA LYS A 135 13.29 20.81 16.94
C LYS A 135 13.23 22.14 17.68
N THR A 136 12.14 22.39 18.43
CA THR A 136 11.98 23.60 19.24
C THR A 136 12.99 23.68 20.38
N GLN A 137 13.22 22.58 21.10
CA GLN A 137 14.23 22.52 22.18
C GLN A 137 15.65 22.83 21.66
N LYS A 138 16.06 22.22 20.54
CA LYS A 138 17.38 22.48 19.94
C LYS A 138 17.57 23.94 19.54
N LYS A 139 16.53 24.58 18.99
CA LYS A 139 16.56 26.02 18.64
C LYS A 139 16.64 26.92 19.86
N ALA A 140 15.97 26.56 20.96
CA ALA A 140 16.07 27.29 22.21
C ALA A 140 17.50 27.24 22.76
N MET A 141 18.16 26.07 22.70
CA MET A 141 19.55 25.91 23.15
C MET A 141 20.58 26.58 22.23
N SER A 142 20.30 26.76 20.93
CA SER A 142 21.20 27.47 20.02
C SER A 142 21.10 28.99 20.11
N ASN A 143 20.00 29.51 20.69
CA ASN A 143 19.72 30.95 20.79
C ASN A 143 20.04 31.53 22.17
N THR A 144 20.46 30.72 23.15
CA THR A 144 21.01 31.23 24.41
C THR A 144 22.40 31.81 24.15
N PRO A 145 22.65 33.10 24.45
CA PRO A 145 24.01 33.63 24.47
C PRO A 145 24.83 32.78 25.45
N ASP A 146 26.03 32.40 25.02
CA ASP A 146 26.98 31.67 25.84
C ASP A 146 27.47 32.59 26.97
N ASP A 147 26.74 32.66 28.09
CA ASP A 147 27.13 33.36 29.33
C ASP A 147 28.26 32.58 30.04
N SER A 148 29.37 32.40 29.34
CA SER A 148 30.58 31.72 29.81
C SER A 148 31.78 32.67 29.74
N LYS A 149 31.68 33.88 30.31
CA LYS A 149 32.81 34.81 30.53
C LYS A 149 32.44 35.95 31.49
N GLY A 150 32.72 35.79 32.78
CA GLY A 150 32.50 36.87 33.75
C GLY A 150 32.82 36.49 35.20
N SER A 151 34.04 36.03 35.48
CA SER A 151 34.54 35.90 36.86
C SER A 151 34.95 37.28 37.38
N PRO A 152 34.40 37.80 38.50
CA PRO A 152 35.01 38.90 39.22
C PRO A 152 35.93 38.33 40.30
N SER A 153 37.24 38.49 40.09
CA SER A 153 38.25 38.33 41.13
C SER A 153 37.99 39.32 42.27
N LYS A 154 37.59 38.84 43.46
CA LYS A 154 37.65 39.63 44.69
C LYS A 154 39.04 39.48 45.31
N SER A 155 39.87 40.48 45.05
CA SER A 155 41.12 40.76 45.73
C SER A 155 40.87 41.40 47.10
N GLY A 156 41.49 40.85 48.15
CA GLY A 156 42.15 41.58 49.23
C GLY A 156 41.30 42.35 50.24
N ALA A 157 41.38 41.91 51.50
CA ALA A 157 41.59 42.80 52.65
C ALA A 157 42.27 42.00 53.78
N GLN A 158 43.53 42.36 54.07
CA GLN A 158 44.24 42.05 55.29
C GLN A 158 43.82 43.06 56.36
N GLY A 159 43.64 42.59 57.59
CA GLY A 159 43.32 43.39 58.79
C GLY A 159 43.05 42.46 59.95
#